data_AF-A0A6G2PX98-F1
#
_entry.id   AF-A0A6G2PX98-F1
#
_cell.length_a   1.000
_cell.length_b   1.000
_cell.length_c   1.000
_cell.angle_alpha   90.00
_cell.angle_beta   90.00
_cell.angle_gamma   90.00
#
_symmetry.space_group_name_H-M   'P 1'
#
loop_
_entity.id
_entity.type
_entity.pdbx_description
1 polymer ?
#
loop_
_entity_poly.entity_id
_entity_poly.type
_entity_poly.pdbx_seq_one_letter_code
_entity_poly.pdbx_strand_id
1 'polypeptide(L)'
;MFGIVRPCSHRLGDRFKSEWMAHLCGLCLALRGDHGQFARVVTNYDGLLISVLTEAQLGRSEGGRRLAGPCALRGMRPASVAQG
;
A
#
# COMPACT_ATOMS: atom_id res chain seq x y z
N MET A 1 4.25 -10.01 -7.79
CA MET A 1 4.59 -8.59 -7.62
C MET A 1 6.04 -8.43 -8.02
N PHE A 2 6.33 -7.47 -8.89
CA PHE A 2 7.65 -7.20 -9.44
C PHE A 2 8.29 -6.02 -8.70
N GLY A 3 9.58 -5.80 -8.86
CA GLY A 3 10.32 -4.69 -8.27
C GLY A 3 11.76 -5.05 -7.96
N ILE A 4 12.64 -4.07 -8.01
CA ILE A 4 14.07 -4.22 -7.77
C ILE A 4 14.33 -4.47 -6.28
N VAL A 5 13.61 -3.76 -5.40
CA VAL A 5 13.74 -3.89 -3.95
C VAL A 5 12.66 -4.82 -3.41
N ARG A 6 13.05 -5.93 -2.76
CA ARG A 6 12.11 -6.83 -2.08
C ARG A 6 12.28 -6.77 -0.56
N PRO A 7 11.18 -6.63 0.21
CA PRO A 7 11.26 -6.65 1.67
C PRO A 7 11.64 -8.05 2.17
N CYS A 8 12.54 -8.11 3.15
CA CYS A 8 12.86 -9.36 3.82
C CYS A 8 11.80 -9.68 4.88
N SER A 9 10.85 -10.53 4.54
CA SER A 9 9.72 -10.90 5.40
C SER A 9 10.14 -11.49 6.76
N HIS A 10 11.32 -12.12 6.83
CA HIS A 10 11.87 -12.69 8.06
C HIS A 10 12.34 -11.66 9.08
N ARG A 11 12.69 -10.45 8.64
CA ARG A 11 13.12 -9.36 9.54
C ARG A 11 12.08 -8.25 9.70
N LEU A 12 11.01 -8.28 8.92
CA LEU A 12 9.89 -7.36 9.09
C LEU A 12 9.09 -7.77 10.33
N GLY A 13 9.19 -7.00 11.41
CA GLY A 13 8.29 -7.13 12.54
C GLY A 13 6.83 -6.89 12.12
N ASP A 14 5.87 -7.39 12.90
CA ASP A 14 4.46 -7.41 12.48
C ASP A 14 3.87 -6.02 12.26
N ARG A 15 4.33 -5.02 13.03
CA ARG A 15 4.00 -3.61 12.79
C ARG A 15 4.42 -3.14 11.39
N PHE A 16 5.61 -3.50 10.94
CA PHE A 16 6.06 -3.11 9.60
C PHE A 16 5.29 -3.86 8.51
N LYS A 17 4.88 -5.11 8.75
CA LYS A 17 4.02 -5.84 7.81
C LYS A 17 2.65 -5.18 7.66
N SER A 18 2.03 -4.73 8.75
CA SER A 18 0.72 -4.07 8.68
C SER A 18 0.80 -2.74 7.93
N GLU A 19 1.82 -1.95 8.22
CA GLU A 19 2.10 -0.68 7.53
C GLU A 19 2.38 -0.91 6.04
N TRP A 20 3.23 -1.87 5.71
CA TRP A 20 3.52 -2.27 4.33
C TRP A 20 2.26 -2.68 3.57
N MET A 21 1.37 -3.44 4.22
CA MET A 21 0.09 -3.84 3.63
C MET A 21 -0.86 -2.66 3.43
N ALA A 22 -0.84 -1.68 4.33
CA ALA A 22 -1.61 -0.45 4.20
C ALA A 22 -1.17 0.35 2.97
N HIS A 23 0.13 0.52 2.73
CA HIS A 23 0.63 1.19 1.53
C HIS A 23 0.37 0.40 0.25
N LEU A 24 0.54 -0.92 0.27
CA LEU A 24 0.27 -1.79 -0.88
C LEU A 24 -1.20 -1.69 -1.30
N CYS A 25 -2.10 -1.75 -0.32
CA CYS A 25 -3.53 -1.59 -0.57
C CYS A 25 -3.87 -0.19 -1.06
N GLY A 26 -3.20 0.85 -0.53
CA GLY A 26 -3.33 2.24 -0.98
C GLY A 26 -3.01 2.38 -2.46
N LEU A 27 -1.80 1.95 -2.87
CA LEU A 27 -1.34 1.98 -4.26
C LEU A 27 -2.25 1.18 -5.20
N CYS A 28 -2.66 -0.02 -4.79
CA CYS A 28 -3.56 -0.85 -5.59
C CYS A 28 -4.92 -0.16 -5.82
N LEU A 29 -5.43 0.58 -4.82
CA LEU A 29 -6.69 1.30 -4.92
C LEU A 29 -6.56 2.60 -5.72
N ALA A 30 -5.42 3.29 -5.65
CA ALA A 30 -5.12 4.45 -6.49
C ALA A 30 -5.09 4.04 -7.96
N LEU A 31 -4.27 3.04 -8.32
CA LEU A 31 -4.22 2.49 -9.68
C LEU A 31 -5.60 2.06 -10.19
N ARG A 32 -6.41 1.43 -9.33
CA ARG A 32 -7.78 1.05 -9.68
C ARG A 32 -8.69 2.24 -9.93
N GLY A 33 -8.58 3.28 -9.11
CA GLY A 33 -9.39 4.49 -9.21
C GLY A 33 -9.07 5.28 -10.47
N ASP A 34 -7.78 5.42 -10.78
CA ASP A 34 -7.31 6.31 -11.85
C ASP A 34 -7.31 5.61 -13.22
N HIS A 35 -7.08 4.30 -13.25
CA HIS A 35 -6.85 3.54 -14.49
C HIS A 35 -7.70 2.26 -14.61
N GLY A 36 -8.64 2.04 -13.69
CA GLY A 36 -9.58 0.91 -13.74
C GLY A 36 -9.05 -0.41 -13.16
N GLN A 37 -9.89 -1.45 -13.18
CA GLN A 37 -9.65 -2.70 -12.43
C GLN A 37 -8.36 -3.44 -12.83
N PHE A 38 -7.99 -3.42 -14.12
CA PHE A 38 -6.82 -4.13 -14.62
C PHE A 38 -5.49 -3.48 -14.22
N ALA A 39 -5.48 -2.17 -13.97
CA ALA A 39 -4.27 -1.45 -13.54
C ALA A 39 -3.69 -1.97 -12.22
N ARG A 40 -4.51 -2.65 -11.41
CA ARG A 40 -4.08 -3.32 -10.17
C ARG A 40 -2.94 -4.31 -10.37
N VAL A 41 -2.82 -4.91 -11.56
CA VAL A 41 -1.75 -5.89 -11.88
C VAL A 41 -0.37 -5.21 -11.90
N VAL A 42 -0.32 -3.90 -12.13
CA VAL A 42 0.93 -3.13 -12.20
C VAL A 42 1.45 -2.75 -10.79
N THR A 43 0.69 -3.04 -9.73
CA THR A 43 1.15 -2.84 -8.34
C THR A 43 2.49 -3.56 -8.13
N ASN A 44 3.51 -2.81 -7.72
CA ASN A 44 4.89 -3.28 -7.63
C ASN A 44 5.57 -2.79 -6.34
N TYR A 45 6.68 -3.42 -5.98
CA TYR A 45 7.41 -3.13 -4.73
C TYR A 45 8.12 -1.77 -4.76
N ASP A 46 8.57 -1.31 -5.92
CA ASP A 46 9.31 -0.05 -6.03
C ASP A 46 8.36 1.15 -5.81
N GLY A 47 7.16 1.12 -6.39
CA GLY A 47 6.11 2.12 -6.13
C GLY A 47 5.62 2.10 -4.68
N LEU A 48 5.55 0.91 -4.08
CA LEU A 48 5.26 0.75 -2.66
C LEU A 48 6.35 1.37 -1.77
N LEU A 49 7.62 1.14 -2.11
CA LEU A 49 8.76 1.74 -1.40
C LEU A 49 8.74 3.26 -1.51
N ILE A 50 8.46 3.80 -2.70
CA ILE A 50 8.32 5.26 -2.89
C ILE A 50 7.20 5.79 -2.00
N SER A 51 6.01 5.18 -1.97
CA SER A 51 4.90 5.59 -1.10
C SER A 51 5.31 5.65 0.39
N VAL A 52 6.04 4.63 0.86
CA VAL A 52 6.56 4.59 2.25
C VAL A 52 7.58 5.70 2.51
N LEU A 53 8.52 5.91 1.59
CA LEU A 53 9.55 6.95 1.73
C LEU A 53 8.95 8.35 1.70
N THR A 54 7.96 8.57 0.82
CA THR A 54 7.23 9.83 0.73
C THR A 54 6.48 10.12 2.03
N GLU A 55 5.78 9.13 2.62
CA GLU A 55 5.14 9.31 3.94
C GLU A 55 6.17 9.60 5.04
N ALA A 56 7.32 8.93 5.03
CA ALA A 56 8.39 9.18 6.00
C ALA A 56 9.00 10.59 5.88
N GLN A 57 9.10 11.12 4.65
CA GLN A 57 9.66 12.45 4.38
C GLN A 57 8.68 13.60 4.65
N LEU A 58 7.39 13.40 4.38
CA LEU A 58 6.35 14.41 4.62
C LEU A 58 6.02 14.57 6.11
N GLY A 59 6.48 13.65 6.97
CA GLY A 59 6.04 13.54 8.35
C GLY A 59 4.60 12.99 8.43
N ARG A 60 4.14 12.64 9.64
CA ARG A 60 2.75 12.19 9.86
C ARG A 60 1.77 13.35 9.63
N SER A 61 1.56 13.73 8.38
CA SER A 61 0.49 14.64 8.00
C SER A 61 -0.83 13.86 8.06
N GLU A 62 -1.82 14.38 8.79
CA GLU A 62 -3.09 13.68 9.08
C GLU A 62 -3.92 13.34 7.81
N GLY A 63 -3.50 13.79 6.63
CA GLY A 63 -4.11 13.46 5.34
C GLY A 63 -3.52 12.27 4.58
N GLY A 64 -2.51 11.57 5.13
CA GLY A 64 -1.79 10.49 4.44
C GLY A 64 -2.53 9.14 4.39
N ARG A 65 -3.67 8.99 5.07
CA ARG A 65 -4.42 7.73 5.16
C ARG A 65 -5.89 7.91 4.84
N ARG A 66 -6.44 6.92 4.13
CA ARG A 66 -7.87 6.81 3.79
C ARG A 66 -8.44 5.49 4.26
N LEU A 67 -9.73 5.47 4.59
CA LEU A 67 -10.44 4.23 4.88
C LEU A 67 -10.76 3.51 3.56
N ALA A 68 -10.15 2.35 3.35
CA ALA A 68 -10.51 1.46 2.27
C ALA A 68 -11.72 0.61 2.65
N GLY A 69 -12.68 0.52 1.72
CA GLY A 69 -13.82 -0.39 1.86
C GLY A 69 -13.45 -1.88 1.82
N PRO A 70 -14.46 -2.77 1.89
CA PRO A 70 -14.28 -4.22 1.83
C PRO A 70 -13.47 -4.67 0.61
N CYS A 71 -12.53 -5.60 0.81
CA CYS A 71 -11.73 -6.18 -0.27
C CYS A 71 -11.63 -7.69 -0.11
N ALA A 72 -11.84 -8.44 -1.19
CA ALA A 72 -11.75 -9.90 -1.19
C ALA A 72 -10.37 -10.40 -0.70
N LEU A 73 -9.28 -9.71 -1.07
CA LEU A 73 -7.92 -10.04 -0.62
C LEU A 73 -7.69 -9.81 0.89
N ARG A 74 -8.62 -9.10 1.56
CA ARG A 74 -8.63 -8.88 3.01
C ARG A 74 -9.79 -9.61 3.70
N GLY A 75 -10.39 -10.61 3.05
CA GLY A 75 -11.57 -11.32 3.59
C GLY A 75 -12.77 -10.39 3.80
N MET A 76 -12.98 -9.43 2.89
CA MET A 76 -14.04 -8.42 2.93
C MET A 76 -13.97 -7.46 4.12
N ARG A 77 -12.79 -7.29 4.74
CA ARG A 77 -12.59 -6.35 5.85
C ARG A 77 -12.14 -4.96 5.36
N PRO A 78 -12.67 -3.87 5.96
CA PRO A 78 -12.14 -2.52 5.73
C PRO A 78 -10.77 -2.39 6.38
N ALA A 79 -9.98 -1.41 5.91
CA ALA A 79 -8.66 -1.12 6.48
C ALA A 79 -8.30 0.34 6.26
N SER A 80 -7.57 0.95 7.19
CA SER A 80 -6.88 2.22 6.94
C SER A 80 -5.69 1.95 6.02
N VAL A 81 -5.64 2.62 4.88
CA VAL A 81 -4.59 2.45 3.85
C VAL A 81 -3.95 3.80 3.54
N ALA A 82 -2.74 3.79 2.99
CA ALA A 82 -2.11 5.03 2.56
C ALA A 82 -2.88 5.69 1.41
N GLN A 83 -2.77 7.02 1.30
CA GLN A 83 -3.10 7.75 0.09
C GLN A 83 -2.06 7.30 -0.96
N GLY A 84 -2.50 6.47 -1.92
CA GLY A 84 -1.65 5.83 -2.92
C GLY A 84 -1.13 6.79 -3.97
#